data_AF-A0A2D4FXF9-F1
#
_entry.id   AF-A0A2D4FXF9-F1
#
_cell.length_a   1.000
_cell.length_b   1.000
_cell.length_c   1.000
_cell.angle_alpha   90.00
_cell.angle_beta   90.00
_cell.angle_gamma   90.00
#
_symmetry.space_group_name_H-M   'P 1'
#
loop_
_entity.id
_entity.type
_entity.pdbx_description
1 polymer ?
#
loop_
_entity_poly.entity_id
_entity_poly.type
_entity_poly.pdbx_seq_one_letter_code
_entity_poly.pdbx_strand_id
1 'polypeptide(L)'
;MFLALYNQSMACFKQNLQEGNLLSSNYSVVCKNCNATYKNLSSHYSEMQKNGQHEESGEQFHLCIDIEDAMNITQRLWSTTFNCSVPCTDTVPVIAVSLFIFFLPLVFYLSTFLHSKQKKRVLILGKRIHSNASFANIQDKSN
;
A
#
# COMPACT_ATOMS: atom_id res chain seq x y z
N MET A 1 3.84 21.13 27.45
CA MET A 1 3.69 21.58 26.05
C MET A 1 2.46 20.97 25.38
N PHE A 2 2.26 19.64 25.44
CA PHE A 2 1.06 18.95 24.93
C PHE A 2 -0.28 19.61 25.29
N LEU A 3 -0.53 19.90 26.58
CA LEU A 3 -1.78 20.53 27.04
C LEU A 3 -2.08 21.88 26.36
N ALA A 4 -1.05 22.66 26.00
CA ALA A 4 -1.24 23.93 25.28
C ALA A 4 -1.69 23.69 23.84
N LEU A 5 -1.09 22.72 23.13
CA LEU A 5 -1.50 22.31 21.79
C LEU A 5 -2.91 21.72 21.79
N TYR A 6 -3.26 20.95 22.83
CA TYR A 6 -4.60 20.40 23.02
C TYR A 6 -5.62 21.53 23.17
N ASN A 7 -5.39 22.47 24.09
CA ASN A 7 -6.28 23.62 24.31
C ASN A 7 -6.43 24.48 23.05
N GLN A 8 -5.34 24.70 22.31
CA GLN A 8 -5.39 25.41 21.04
C GLN A 8 -6.23 24.67 19.99
N SER A 9 -6.11 23.34 19.91
CA SER A 9 -6.90 22.52 19.00
C SER A 9 -8.39 22.56 19.35
N MET A 10 -8.72 22.42 20.64
CA MET A 10 -10.11 22.50 21.13
C MET A 10 -10.72 23.89 20.91
N ALA A 11 -9.95 24.95 21.13
CA ALA A 11 -10.38 26.31 20.84
C ALA A 11 -10.69 26.48 19.34
N CYS A 12 -9.82 25.99 18.46
CA CYS A 12 -10.03 26.05 17.02
C CYS A 12 -11.31 25.29 16.60
N PHE A 13 -11.51 24.07 17.12
CA PHE A 13 -12.72 23.29 16.84
C PHE A 13 -13.97 24.06 17.28
N LYS A 14 -13.97 24.58 18.52
CA LYS A 14 -15.11 25.32 19.06
C LYS A 14 -15.43 26.59 18.28
N GLN A 15 -14.43 27.38 17.91
CA GLN A 15 -14.61 28.61 17.14
C GLN A 15 -15.27 28.33 15.78
N ASN A 16 -14.73 27.36 15.04
CA ASN A 16 -15.23 27.02 13.71
C ASN A 16 -16.57 26.25 13.73
N LEU A 17 -16.98 25.71 14.89
CA LEU A 17 -18.30 25.10 15.11
C LEU A 17 -19.36 26.13 15.54
N GLN A 18 -18.98 27.20 16.24
CA GLN A 18 -19.92 28.22 16.70
C GLN A 18 -20.29 29.23 15.61
N GLU A 19 -19.37 29.50 14.67
CA GLU A 19 -19.62 30.42 13.55
C GLU A 19 -20.50 29.83 12.44
N GLY A 20 -20.69 28.50 12.40
CA GLY A 20 -21.53 27.81 11.43
C GLY A 20 -22.56 26.92 12.11
N ASN A 21 -23.85 27.25 11.97
CA ASN A 21 -24.97 26.37 12.40
C ASN A 21 -24.72 24.91 12.01
N LEU A 22 -25.16 23.97 12.84
CA LEU A 22 -24.94 22.50 12.89
C LEU A 22 -25.18 21.68 11.58
N LEU A 23 -24.74 22.13 10.40
CA LEU A 23 -24.90 21.49 9.11
C LEU A 23 -23.57 20.85 8.67
N SER A 24 -23.65 19.67 8.05
CA SER A 24 -22.49 18.86 7.64
C SER A 24 -21.48 19.57 6.70
N SER A 25 -21.89 20.66 6.02
CA SER A 25 -20.99 21.48 5.21
C SER A 25 -19.95 22.24 6.02
N ASN A 26 -20.18 22.47 7.32
CA ASN A 26 -19.32 23.27 8.19
C ASN A 26 -18.14 22.48 8.76
N TYR A 27 -18.22 21.15 8.81
CA TYR A 27 -17.09 20.32 9.26
C TYR A 27 -15.90 20.42 8.30
N SER A 28 -16.12 20.65 7.00
CA SER A 28 -15.04 20.91 6.03
C SER A 28 -14.22 22.15 6.39
N VAL A 29 -14.86 23.19 6.93
CA VAL A 29 -14.19 24.42 7.39
C VAL A 29 -13.32 24.13 8.61
N VAL A 30 -13.83 23.34 9.56
CA VAL A 30 -13.06 22.85 10.71
C VAL A 30 -11.83 22.07 10.24
N CYS A 31 -12.01 21.14 9.30
CA CYS A 31 -10.90 20.36 8.76
C CYS A 31 -9.84 21.28 8.14
N LYS A 32 -10.25 22.27 7.34
CA LYS A 32 -9.32 23.17 6.66
C LYS A 32 -8.57 24.09 7.63
N ASN A 33 -9.30 24.73 8.54
CA ASN A 33 -8.77 25.77 9.42
C ASN A 33 -7.97 25.19 10.60
N CYS A 34 -8.38 24.02 11.11
CA CYS A 34 -7.74 23.41 12.27
C CYS A 34 -6.73 22.30 11.92
N ASN A 35 -6.52 21.99 10.63
CA ASN A 35 -5.57 20.95 10.19
C ASN A 35 -4.17 21.15 10.76
N ALA A 36 -3.63 22.36 10.64
CA ALA A 36 -2.26 22.65 11.07
C ALA A 36 -2.10 22.43 12.60
N THR A 37 -3.06 22.92 13.37
CA THR A 37 -3.07 22.79 14.83
C THR A 37 -3.20 21.32 15.26
N TYR A 38 -4.14 20.59 14.67
CA TYR A 38 -4.34 19.16 14.94
C TYR A 38 -3.11 18.33 14.55
N LYS A 39 -2.51 18.60 13.39
CA LYS A 39 -1.30 17.91 12.93
C LYS A 39 -0.12 18.15 13.89
N ASN A 40 0.02 19.36 14.41
CA ASN A 40 1.06 19.68 15.39
C ASN A 40 0.85 18.93 16.71
N LEU A 41 -0.39 18.89 17.23
CA LEU A 41 -0.76 18.08 18.39
C LEU A 41 -0.43 16.59 18.18
N SER A 42 -0.89 16.02 17.07
CA SER A 42 -0.67 14.60 16.74
C SER A 42 0.81 14.27 16.57
N SER A 43 1.58 15.16 15.91
CA SER A 43 3.02 14.95 15.72
C SER A 43 3.76 14.97 17.05
N HIS A 44 3.40 15.90 17.95
CA HIS A 44 4.02 15.99 19.27
C HIS A 44 3.68 14.79 20.15
N TYR A 45 2.44 14.30 20.08
CA TYR A 45 2.02 13.06 20.74
C TYR A 45 2.85 11.85 20.26
N SER A 46 3.00 11.69 18.93
CA SER A 46 3.81 10.60 18.36
C SER A 46 5.29 10.68 18.76
N GLU A 47 5.83 11.89 18.88
CA GLU A 47 7.20 12.10 19.38
C GLU A 47 7.33 11.70 20.86
N MET A 48 6.38 12.10 21.71
CA MET A 48 6.34 11.70 23.12
C MET A 48 6.26 10.18 23.28
N GLN A 49 5.43 9.52 22.47
CA GLN A 49 5.28 8.07 22.49
C GLN A 49 6.59 7.38 22.06
N LYS A 50 7.26 7.87 21.01
CA LYS A 50 8.55 7.34 20.54
C LYS A 50 9.66 7.52 21.57
N ASN A 51 9.71 8.67 22.23
CA ASN A 51 10.75 8.96 23.22
C ASN A 51 10.61 8.05 24.45
N GLY A 52 9.39 7.84 24.95
CA GLY A 52 9.19 6.95 26.09
C GLY A 52 9.40 5.47 25.78
N GLN A 53 9.12 5.02 24.56
CA GLN A 53 9.50 3.67 24.09
C GLN A 53 11.02 3.43 24.07
N HIS A 54 11.81 4.50 23.96
CA HIS A 54 13.28 4.41 23.96
C HIS A 54 13.87 4.33 25.37
N GLU A 55 13.11 4.73 26.39
CA GLU A 55 13.53 4.73 27.80
C GLU A 55 13.20 3.42 28.51
N GLU A 56 12.13 2.72 28.12
CA GLU A 56 11.72 1.45 28.71
C GLU A 56 11.80 0.28 27.70
N SER A 57 12.92 -0.44 27.72
CA SER A 57 13.15 -1.62 26.90
C SER A 57 12.35 -2.82 27.43
N GLY A 58 11.11 -3.02 26.97
CA GLY A 58 10.46 -4.32 27.07
C GLY A 58 8.93 -4.37 27.17
N GLU A 59 8.25 -3.26 27.41
CA GLU A 59 6.79 -3.22 27.55
C GLU A 59 6.16 -2.14 26.68
N GLN A 60 4.85 -2.23 26.41
CA GLN A 60 4.13 -1.17 25.71
C GLN A 60 4.21 0.10 26.56
N PHE A 61 5.08 1.04 26.19
CA PHE A 61 5.16 2.33 26.87
C PHE A 61 3.85 3.09 26.64
N HIS A 62 3.07 3.20 27.70
CA HIS A 62 1.85 3.99 27.76
C HIS A 62 2.17 5.38 28.32
N LEU A 63 1.68 6.41 27.65
CA LEU A 63 1.75 7.76 28.21
C LEU A 63 0.77 7.87 29.39
N CYS A 64 0.86 8.94 30.17
CA CYS A 64 -0.12 9.19 31.22
C CYS A 64 -1.55 9.14 30.65
N ILE A 65 -2.47 8.50 31.36
CA ILE A 65 -3.88 8.31 30.94
C ILE A 65 -4.52 9.62 30.47
N ASP A 66 -4.28 10.73 31.16
CA ASP A 66 -4.81 12.05 30.77
C ASP A 66 -4.39 12.48 29.35
N ILE A 67 -3.16 12.15 28.95
CA ILE A 67 -2.62 12.45 27.61
C ILE A 67 -3.24 11.52 26.58
N GLU A 68 -3.32 10.23 26.88
CA GLU A 68 -3.93 9.22 25.99
C GLU A 68 -5.42 9.53 25.76
N ASP A 69 -6.17 9.84 26.82
CA ASP A 69 -7.58 10.20 26.74
C ASP A 69 -7.79 11.49 25.97
N ALA A 70 -7.00 12.53 26.25
CA ALA A 70 -7.08 13.78 25.51
C ALA A 70 -6.83 13.55 24.01
N MET A 71 -5.79 12.78 23.66
CA MET A 71 -5.48 12.46 22.28
C MET A 71 -6.59 11.62 21.62
N ASN A 72 -7.08 10.58 22.29
CA ASN A 72 -8.15 9.72 21.80
C ASN A 72 -9.44 10.52 21.52
N ILE A 73 -9.83 11.41 22.42
CA ILE A 73 -10.98 12.30 22.23
C ILE A 73 -10.76 13.19 21.01
N THR A 74 -9.60 13.84 20.88
CA THR A 74 -9.32 14.72 19.72
C THR A 74 -9.30 13.95 18.40
N GLN A 75 -8.73 12.76 18.38
CA GLN A 75 -8.64 11.90 17.19
C GLN A 75 -10.02 11.39 16.78
N ARG A 76 -10.86 11.00 17.74
CA ARG A 76 -12.24 10.60 17.48
C ARG A 76 -13.07 11.75 16.91
N LEU A 77 -12.95 12.95 17.47
CA LEU A 77 -13.57 14.16 16.93
C LEU A 77 -13.13 14.41 15.48
N TRP A 78 -11.82 14.39 15.22
CA TRP A 78 -11.25 14.63 13.90
C TRP A 78 -11.70 13.60 12.85
N SER A 79 -11.63 12.31 13.18
CA SER A 79 -11.88 11.22 12.25
C SER A 79 -13.35 10.87 12.10
N THR A 80 -14.09 10.71 13.20
CA THR A 80 -15.47 10.19 13.16
C THR A 80 -16.52 11.29 13.17
N THR A 81 -16.32 12.36 13.94
CA THR A 81 -17.30 13.44 14.05
C THR A 81 -17.20 14.40 12.86
N PHE A 82 -15.98 14.84 12.54
CA PHE A 82 -15.76 15.79 11.45
C PHE A 82 -15.44 15.11 10.11
N ASN A 83 -15.11 13.81 10.09
CA ASN A 83 -14.66 13.09 8.89
C ASN A 83 -13.51 13.79 8.15
N CYS A 84 -12.61 14.43 8.89
CA CYS A 84 -11.44 15.11 8.33
C CYS A 84 -10.31 14.15 7.92
N SER A 85 -10.48 12.85 8.15
CA SER A 85 -9.48 11.85 7.77
C SER A 85 -9.44 11.75 6.25
N VAL A 86 -8.37 12.27 5.65
CA VAL A 86 -8.13 12.13 4.22
C VAL A 86 -7.71 10.68 3.95
N PRO A 87 -8.47 9.89 3.20
CA PRO A 87 -8.00 8.58 2.79
C PRO A 87 -6.79 8.76 1.88
N CYS A 88 -5.66 8.11 2.19
CA CYS A 88 -4.56 8.01 1.24
C CYS A 88 -5.03 7.17 0.05
N THR A 89 -5.21 7.80 -1.11
CA THR A 89 -5.69 7.15 -2.33
C THR A 89 -4.54 6.48 -3.08
N ASP A 90 -3.91 5.48 -2.46
CA ASP A 90 -2.91 4.62 -3.11
C ASP A 90 -3.54 3.38 -3.75
N THR A 91 -4.85 3.39 -3.94
CA THR A 91 -5.62 2.26 -4.47
C THR A 91 -5.21 1.90 -5.89
N VAL A 92 -4.97 2.90 -6.75
CA VAL A 92 -4.58 2.70 -8.14
C VAL A 92 -3.22 1.99 -8.29
N PRO A 93 -2.12 2.46 -7.68
CA PRO A 93 -0.83 1.77 -7.77
C PRO A 93 -0.88 0.39 -7.13
N VAL A 94 -1.57 0.21 -6.00
CA VAL A 94 -1.69 -1.10 -5.34
C VAL A 94 -2.42 -2.12 -6.23
N ILE A 95 -3.52 -1.73 -6.87
CA ILE A 95 -4.25 -2.61 -7.79
C ILE A 95 -3.38 -2.97 -9.01
N ALA A 96 -2.70 -1.98 -9.60
CA ALA A 96 -1.86 -2.21 -10.78
C ALA A 96 -0.71 -3.19 -10.50
N VAL A 97 0.00 -3.02 -9.38
CA VAL A 97 1.09 -3.92 -8.97
C VAL A 97 0.57 -5.32 -8.67
N SER A 98 -0.58 -5.42 -7.98
CA SER A 98 -1.19 -6.71 -7.65
C SER A 98 -1.55 -7.50 -8.90
N LEU A 99 -2.20 -6.85 -9.87
CA LEU A 99 -2.55 -7.48 -11.15
C LEU A 99 -1.31 -7.94 -11.91
N PHE A 100 -0.28 -7.08 -11.99
CA PHE A 100 0.97 -7.41 -12.66
C PHE A 100 1.60 -8.68 -12.08
N ILE A 101 1.73 -8.76 -10.75
CA ILE A 101 2.29 -9.94 -10.06
C ILE A 101 1.44 -11.18 -10.33
N PHE A 102 0.11 -11.08 -10.34
CA PHE A 102 -0.79 -12.18 -10.65
C PHE A 102 -0.68 -12.70 -12.09
N PHE A 103 -0.38 -11.82 -13.06
CA PHE A 103 -0.21 -12.23 -14.46
C PHE A 103 1.13 -12.90 -14.73
N LEU A 104 2.18 -12.65 -13.93
CA LEU A 104 3.51 -13.23 -14.13
C LEU A 104 3.49 -14.78 -14.15
N PRO A 105 2.88 -15.50 -13.19
CA PRO A 105 2.78 -16.96 -13.23
C PRO A 105 2.04 -17.48 -14.46
N LEU A 106 0.95 -16.82 -14.86
CA LEU A 106 0.14 -17.21 -16.01
C LEU A 106 0.93 -17.10 -17.30
N VAL A 107 1.57 -15.94 -17.52
CA VAL A 107 2.40 -15.69 -18.71
C VAL A 107 3.60 -16.63 -18.72
N PHE A 108 4.26 -16.84 -17.58
CA PHE A 108 5.38 -17.77 -17.48
C PHE A 108 4.97 -19.21 -17.83
N TYR A 109 3.84 -19.69 -17.30
CA TYR A 109 3.34 -21.04 -17.59
C TYR A 109 2.94 -21.22 -19.06
N LEU A 110 2.24 -20.23 -19.64
CA LEU A 110 1.88 -20.27 -21.06
C LEU A 110 3.12 -20.20 -21.96
N SER A 111 4.08 -19.34 -21.63
CA SER A 111 5.36 -19.21 -22.34
C SER A 111 6.11 -20.55 -22.34
N THR A 112 6.30 -21.16 -21.16
CA THR A 112 7.01 -22.43 -21.03
C THR A 112 6.28 -23.57 -21.76
N PHE A 113 4.95 -23.61 -21.72
CA PHE A 113 4.16 -24.60 -22.45
C PHE A 113 4.29 -24.45 -23.98
N LEU A 114 4.21 -23.23 -24.50
CA LEU A 114 4.39 -22.94 -25.93
C LEU A 114 5.81 -23.24 -26.39
N HIS A 115 6.83 -22.80 -25.64
CA HIS A 115 8.22 -23.12 -25.91
C HIS A 115 8.49 -24.64 -25.88
N SER A 116 7.85 -25.38 -24.98
CA SER A 116 7.94 -26.85 -24.92
C SER A 116 7.32 -27.51 -26.16
N LYS A 117 6.14 -27.04 -26.61
CA LYS A 117 5.50 -27.53 -27.85
C LYS A 117 6.32 -27.19 -29.11
N GLN A 118 6.91 -26.00 -29.18
CA GLN A 118 7.77 -25.61 -30.30
C GLN A 118 9.06 -26.45 -30.31
N LYS A 119 9.74 -26.63 -29.16
CA LYS A 119 10.90 -27.52 -29.06
C LYS A 119 10.55 -28.97 -29.43
N LYS A 120 9.38 -29.48 -29.02
CA LYS A 120 8.88 -30.80 -29.45
C LYS A 120 8.65 -30.87 -30.96
N ARG A 121 8.05 -29.85 -31.59
CA ARG A 121 7.85 -29.82 -33.06
C ARG A 121 9.16 -29.66 -33.84
N VAL A 122 10.10 -28.83 -33.36
CA VAL A 122 11.43 -28.67 -33.97
C VAL A 122 12.24 -29.96 -33.88
N LEU A 123 12.21 -30.66 -32.74
CA LEU A 123 12.87 -31.97 -32.60
C LEU A 123 12.23 -33.05 -33.50
N ILE A 124 10.90 -33.08 -33.63
CA ILE A 124 10.21 -34.05 -34.51
C ILE A 124 10.46 -33.73 -35.99
N LEU A 125 10.46 -32.46 -36.39
CA LEU A 125 10.68 -32.06 -37.79
C LEU A 125 12.15 -32.21 -38.20
N GLY A 126 13.10 -31.81 -37.35
CA GLY A 126 14.54 -32.00 -37.60
C GLY A 126 14.92 -33.48 -37.69
N LYS A 127 14.32 -34.35 -36.87
CA LYS A 127 14.55 -35.81 -36.93
C LYS A 127 13.97 -36.46 -38.20
N ARG A 128 13.00 -35.82 -38.88
CA ARG A 128 12.43 -36.32 -40.15
C ARG A 128 13.15 -35.82 -41.40
N ILE A 129 13.89 -34.71 -41.33
CA ILE A 129 14.61 -34.17 -42.50
C ILE A 129 15.94 -34.92 -42.74
N HIS A 130 16.51 -35.61 -41.75
CA HIS A 130 17.73 -36.42 -41.91
C HIS A 130 17.48 -37.92 -42.22
N SER A 131 16.48 -38.28 -43.02
CA SER A 131 16.38 -39.69 -43.47
C SER A 131 16.01 -39.95 -44.92
N ASN A 132 15.86 -38.93 -45.77
CA ASN A 132 15.54 -39.15 -47.18
C ASN A 132 16.45 -38.34 -48.10
N ALA A 133 17.68 -38.82 -48.27
CA ALA A 133 18.42 -38.63 -49.50
C ALA A 133 18.97 -40.02 -49.91
N SER A 134 18.16 -40.74 -50.69
CA SER A 134 18.64 -41.88 -51.47
C SER A 134 19.74 -41.42 -52.40
N PHE A 135 20.74 -42.25 -52.70
CA PHE A 135 21.01 -42.68 -54.07
C PHE A 135 22.06 -43.79 -54.08
N ALA A 136 21.79 -44.78 -54.91
CA ALA A 136 22.48 -46.05 -55.07
C ALA A 136 23.94 -45.93 -55.51
N ASN A 137 24.80 -46.83 -55.02
CA ASN A 137 25.71 -47.62 -55.85
C ASN A 137 26.29 -48.80 -55.05
N ILE A 138 25.67 -49.98 -55.12
CA ILE A 138 26.34 -51.23 -54.76
C ILE A 138 27.02 -51.71 -56.02
N GLN A 139 28.31 -51.37 -56.17
CA GLN A 139 29.17 -51.94 -57.18
C GLN A 139 29.69 -53.27 -56.64
N ASP A 140 29.03 -54.36 -57.03
CA ASP A 140 29.48 -55.73 -56.82
C ASP A 140 30.78 -55.94 -57.62
N LYS A 141 31.90 -56.12 -56.91
CA LYS A 141 33.21 -56.39 -57.49
C LYS A 141 33.46 -57.89 -57.39
N SER A 142 33.27 -58.59 -58.50
CA SER A 142 33.75 -59.97 -58.67
C SER A 142 35.28 -60.00 -58.59
N ASN A 143 35.82 -60.96 -57.86
CA ASN A 143 37.18 -61.45 -58.05
C ASN A 143 37.20 -62.96 -57.83
#